data_AF-W4VIY8-F1
#
_entry.id   AF-W4VIY8-F1
#
_cell.length_a   1.000
_cell.length_b   1.000
_cell.length_c   1.000
_cell.angle_alpha   90.00
_cell.angle_beta   90.00
_cell.angle_gamma   90.00
#
_symmetry.space_group_name_H-M   'P 1'
#
loop_
_entity.id
_entity.type
_entity.pdbx_description
1 polymer ?
#
loop_
_entity_poly.entity_id
_entity_poly.type
_entity_poly.pdbx_seq_one_letter_code
_entity_poly.pdbx_strand_id
1 'polypeptide(L)'
;MELTQQYYGNDGGFNKDRDENSLHHALDAAIVATSRPSQQKVSEYFKQHEEMCKQALKKMNIRFPTPWKGFVRELRTRLIQDPEKMKELVTINNLYEDDSNFREQVKPIFPSWMPKRSVKGQIHESTLRSNKGETEEGYTLAVTKTKLEKIPFDKQTGHFPMYRKEDDMKTYNAIRERYLEYEGNVQKAFAEPLYKPSKNISKAPIIRSVKIEEKKSLYVSVKESDKTIAYNASIARTDVYQDVNTKKYYLLPVYVADIKQGGNRPNRFITALKPYKSWIQKDDQHQYRFSLFPNDLVYLQLKKSKKTKIAKNKTVDWQKGYFYFKGVDSATGAISIIKNDHSFNDRTGGVQSLLVFDKYNITPIGDLQKVQKELAYGL
;
A
#
# COMPACT_ATOMS: atom_id res chain seq x y z
N MET A 1 -21.84 -22.07 -11.03
CA MET A 1 -20.79 -21.34 -11.79
C MET A 1 -21.38 -20.67 -13.04
N GLU A 2 -22.21 -21.40 -13.79
CA GLU A 2 -22.92 -20.90 -14.99
C GLU A 2 -23.92 -19.77 -14.72
N LEU A 3 -24.66 -19.84 -13.60
CA LEU A 3 -25.56 -18.77 -13.13
C LEU A 3 -24.85 -17.41 -13.04
N THR A 4 -23.70 -17.41 -12.37
CA THR A 4 -22.87 -16.21 -12.21
C THR A 4 -22.40 -15.69 -13.57
N GLN A 5 -21.95 -16.57 -14.47
CA GLN A 5 -21.53 -16.19 -15.82
C GLN A 5 -22.64 -15.55 -16.66
N GLN A 6 -23.90 -15.98 -16.52
CA GLN A 6 -25.04 -15.35 -17.22
C GLN A 6 -25.30 -13.92 -16.73
N TYR A 7 -25.17 -13.66 -15.43
CA TYR A 7 -25.27 -12.30 -14.90
C TYR A 7 -24.10 -11.40 -15.31
N TYR A 8 -22.89 -11.94 -15.45
CA TYR A 8 -21.74 -11.22 -15.99
C TYR A 8 -21.70 -11.18 -17.54
N GLY A 9 -22.64 -11.84 -18.21
CA GLY A 9 -22.77 -11.91 -19.67
C GLY A 9 -23.85 -10.98 -20.22
N ASN A 10 -24.37 -11.32 -21.40
CA ASN A 10 -25.33 -10.49 -22.15
C ASN A 10 -26.65 -10.21 -21.42
N ASP A 11 -27.08 -11.10 -20.52
CA ASP A 11 -28.41 -11.00 -19.89
C ASP A 11 -28.41 -10.16 -18.60
N GLY A 12 -27.32 -10.20 -17.81
CA GLY A 12 -27.18 -9.38 -16.59
C GLY A 12 -26.35 -8.11 -16.77
N GLY A 13 -25.49 -8.04 -17.79
CA GLY A 13 -24.68 -6.88 -18.16
C GLY A 13 -23.81 -6.29 -17.05
N PHE A 14 -23.36 -7.11 -16.09
CA PHE A 14 -22.33 -6.72 -15.12
C PHE A 14 -20.95 -7.01 -15.72
N ASN A 15 -20.01 -6.07 -15.65
CA ASN A 15 -18.63 -6.33 -16.07
C ASN A 15 -17.84 -6.95 -14.92
N LYS A 16 -17.26 -8.15 -15.11
CA LYS A 16 -16.44 -8.83 -14.09
C LYS A 16 -14.99 -8.34 -14.15
N ASP A 17 -14.76 -7.06 -13.88
CA ASP A 17 -13.39 -6.56 -13.75
C ASP A 17 -12.91 -6.78 -12.30
N ARG A 18 -12.24 -7.94 -12.07
CA ARG A 18 -11.71 -8.33 -10.74
C ARG A 18 -10.55 -7.44 -10.29
N ASP A 19 -9.92 -6.75 -11.23
CA ASP A 19 -8.77 -5.88 -10.98
C ASP A 19 -9.23 -4.45 -10.62
N GLU A 20 -10.48 -4.06 -10.93
CA GLU A 20 -10.99 -2.70 -10.72
C GLU A 20 -11.60 -2.46 -9.32
N ASN A 21 -12.34 -3.41 -8.74
CA ASN A 21 -12.89 -3.23 -7.38
C ASN A 21 -13.25 -4.54 -6.66
N SER A 22 -13.32 -4.47 -5.32
CA SER A 22 -13.71 -5.60 -4.47
C SER A 22 -15.22 -5.83 -4.34
N LEU A 23 -16.06 -5.05 -5.04
CA LEU A 23 -17.52 -5.10 -4.90
C LEU A 23 -18.15 -6.30 -5.61
N HIS A 24 -17.42 -6.93 -6.53
CA HIS A 24 -17.87 -8.14 -7.23
C HIS A 24 -18.15 -9.31 -6.26
N HIS A 25 -17.53 -9.35 -5.08
CA HIS A 25 -17.87 -10.32 -4.04
C HIS A 25 -19.27 -10.11 -3.46
N ALA A 26 -19.71 -8.86 -3.29
CA ALA A 26 -21.06 -8.55 -2.84
C ALA A 26 -22.11 -8.90 -3.91
N LEU A 27 -21.77 -8.65 -5.18
CA LEU A 27 -22.58 -9.08 -6.34
C LEU A 27 -22.72 -10.62 -6.37
N ASP A 28 -21.60 -11.35 -6.26
CA ASP A 28 -21.59 -12.81 -6.25
C ASP A 28 -22.42 -13.35 -5.06
N ALA A 29 -22.29 -12.75 -3.87
CA ALA A 29 -23.08 -13.13 -2.69
C ALA A 29 -24.59 -12.91 -2.87
N ALA A 30 -25.00 -11.79 -3.46
CA ALA A 30 -26.41 -11.52 -3.74
C ALA A 30 -27.00 -12.54 -4.73
N ILE A 31 -26.27 -12.86 -5.81
CA ILE A 31 -26.69 -13.87 -6.79
C ILE A 31 -26.84 -15.24 -6.12
N VAL A 32 -25.86 -15.63 -5.29
CA VAL A 32 -25.92 -16.91 -4.55
C VAL A 32 -27.12 -16.95 -3.61
N ALA A 33 -27.39 -15.89 -2.85
CA ALA A 33 -28.53 -15.81 -1.94
C ALA A 33 -29.86 -16.00 -2.67
N THR A 34 -29.98 -15.48 -3.90
CA THR A 34 -31.20 -15.58 -4.72
C THR A 34 -31.29 -16.83 -5.61
N SER A 35 -30.26 -17.68 -5.60
CA SER A 35 -30.18 -18.83 -6.52
C SER A 35 -31.15 -19.96 -6.17
N ARG A 36 -31.34 -20.28 -4.89
CA ARG A 36 -32.21 -21.39 -4.45
C ARG A 36 -33.69 -21.17 -4.80
N PRO A 37 -34.31 -20.00 -4.53
CA PRO A 37 -35.71 -19.77 -4.90
C PRO A 37 -35.98 -19.79 -6.41
N SER A 38 -34.94 -19.64 -7.24
CA SER A 38 -35.05 -19.55 -8.70
C SER A 38 -34.56 -20.80 -9.43
N GLN A 39 -34.15 -21.84 -8.70
CA GLN A 39 -33.43 -22.98 -9.27
C GLN A 39 -34.22 -23.71 -10.36
N GLN A 40 -35.51 -23.96 -10.14
CA GLN A 40 -36.38 -24.64 -11.13
C GLN A 40 -36.52 -23.82 -12.42
N LYS A 41 -36.81 -22.52 -12.31
CA LYS A 41 -36.92 -21.61 -13.46
C LYS A 41 -35.64 -21.54 -14.27
N VAL A 42 -34.50 -21.53 -13.58
CA VAL A 42 -33.17 -21.53 -14.21
C VAL A 42 -32.92 -22.84 -14.93
N SER A 43 -33.24 -23.99 -14.32
CA SER A 43 -33.12 -25.30 -14.97
C SER A 43 -34.02 -25.43 -16.20
N GLU A 44 -35.27 -24.96 -16.13
CA GLU A 44 -36.18 -24.92 -17.28
C GLU A 44 -35.65 -24.03 -18.40
N TYR A 45 -35.12 -22.85 -18.07
CA TYR A 45 -34.48 -21.96 -19.03
C TYR A 45 -33.32 -22.64 -19.76
N PHE A 46 -32.42 -23.31 -19.04
CA PHE A 46 -31.29 -24.02 -19.66
C PHE A 46 -31.75 -25.19 -20.52
N LYS A 47 -32.76 -25.96 -20.07
CA LYS A 47 -33.35 -27.04 -20.86
C LYS A 47 -33.91 -26.52 -22.19
N GLN A 48 -34.67 -25.42 -22.16
CA GLN A 48 -35.17 -24.77 -23.38
C GLN A 48 -34.03 -24.26 -24.27
N HIS A 49 -32.95 -23.77 -23.67
CA HIS A 49 -31.77 -23.28 -24.40
C HIS A 49 -30.95 -24.38 -25.08
N GLU A 50 -30.94 -25.59 -24.52
CA GLU A 50 -30.31 -26.78 -25.11
C GLU A 50 -31.17 -27.38 -26.24
N GLU A 51 -32.50 -27.37 -26.07
CA GLU A 51 -33.45 -27.95 -27.02
C GLU A 51 -33.74 -27.03 -28.22
N MET A 52 -33.51 -25.72 -28.12
CA MET A 52 -33.92 -24.74 -29.13
C MET A 52 -32.76 -23.93 -29.73
N CYS A 53 -32.80 -23.68 -31.04
CA CYS A 53 -31.86 -22.77 -31.71
C CYS A 53 -32.02 -21.32 -31.21
N LYS A 54 -30.90 -20.59 -31.06
CA LYS A 54 -30.85 -19.18 -30.57
C LYS A 54 -31.84 -18.22 -31.23
N GLN A 55 -32.13 -18.41 -32.52
CA GLN A 55 -33.10 -17.57 -33.26
C GLN A 55 -34.55 -17.78 -32.80
N ALA A 56 -34.92 -19.00 -32.41
CA ALA A 56 -36.26 -19.32 -31.90
C ALA A 56 -36.46 -18.75 -30.50
N LEU A 57 -35.46 -18.89 -29.62
CA LEU A 57 -35.44 -18.31 -28.28
C LEU A 57 -35.59 -16.78 -28.32
N LYS A 58 -34.90 -16.13 -29.26
CA LYS A 58 -34.99 -14.67 -29.47
C LYS A 58 -36.36 -14.24 -29.99
N LYS A 59 -36.98 -15.00 -30.90
CA LYS A 59 -38.35 -14.75 -31.39
C LYS A 59 -39.41 -14.92 -30.29
N MET A 60 -39.21 -15.87 -29.38
CA MET A 60 -40.10 -16.11 -28.24
C MET A 60 -39.83 -15.19 -27.04
N ASN A 61 -38.81 -14.31 -27.13
CA ASN A 61 -38.39 -13.40 -26.06
C ASN A 61 -38.14 -14.13 -24.72
N ILE A 62 -37.61 -15.36 -24.79
CA ILE A 62 -37.25 -16.14 -23.60
C ILE A 62 -35.97 -15.52 -23.02
N ARG A 63 -36.11 -14.85 -21.87
CA ARG A 63 -35.01 -14.19 -21.17
C ARG A 63 -34.58 -14.99 -19.95
N PHE A 64 -33.33 -14.79 -19.53
CA PHE A 64 -32.83 -15.37 -18.30
C PHE A 64 -33.74 -15.00 -17.11
N PRO A 65 -34.23 -15.98 -16.33
CA PRO A 65 -35.16 -15.71 -15.24
C PRO A 65 -34.45 -14.95 -14.11
N THR A 66 -35.02 -13.82 -13.69
CA THR A 66 -34.55 -13.07 -12.53
C THR A 66 -35.39 -13.38 -11.29
N PRO A 67 -34.81 -13.31 -10.07
CA PRO A 67 -35.51 -13.57 -8.81
C PRO A 67 -36.81 -12.78 -8.64
N TRP A 68 -36.78 -11.49 -9.00
CA TRP A 68 -37.94 -10.61 -9.10
C TRP A 68 -37.79 -9.64 -10.26
N LYS A 69 -38.87 -8.93 -10.61
CA LYS A 69 -38.86 -7.90 -11.64
C LYS A 69 -37.95 -6.75 -11.22
N GLY A 70 -36.98 -6.40 -12.06
CA GLY A 70 -36.05 -5.30 -11.77
C GLY A 70 -34.82 -5.67 -10.93
N PHE A 71 -34.64 -6.95 -10.55
CA PHE A 71 -33.49 -7.43 -9.76
C PHE A 71 -32.13 -6.91 -10.23
N VAL A 72 -31.84 -7.04 -11.54
CA VAL A 72 -30.56 -6.59 -12.12
C VAL A 72 -30.38 -5.07 -11.95
N ARG A 73 -31.46 -4.30 -12.12
CA ARG A 73 -31.44 -2.84 -12.01
C ARG A 73 -31.23 -2.39 -10.56
N GLU A 74 -31.90 -3.04 -9.62
CA GLU A 74 -31.71 -2.83 -8.18
C GLU A 74 -30.26 -3.12 -7.80
N LEU A 75 -29.74 -4.27 -8.20
CA LEU A 75 -28.38 -4.70 -7.87
C LEU A 75 -27.32 -3.77 -8.48
N ARG A 76 -27.50 -3.31 -9.72
CA ARG A 76 -26.64 -2.26 -10.32
C ARG A 76 -26.67 -0.97 -9.51
N THR A 77 -27.85 -0.55 -9.07
CA THR A 77 -28.01 0.65 -8.25
C THR A 77 -27.30 0.49 -6.91
N ARG A 78 -27.42 -0.68 -6.27
CA ARG A 78 -26.80 -1.01 -4.97
C ARG A 78 -25.27 -1.10 -5.01
N LEU A 79 -24.66 -1.32 -6.18
CA LEU A 79 -23.20 -1.35 -6.35
C LEU A 79 -22.57 0.03 -6.53
N ILE A 80 -23.37 1.09 -6.76
CA ILE A 80 -22.85 2.45 -6.93
C ILE A 80 -22.20 2.93 -5.63
N GLN A 81 -21.02 3.54 -5.73
CA GLN A 81 -20.27 4.02 -4.55
C GLN A 81 -20.54 5.49 -4.21
N ASP A 82 -21.06 6.26 -5.16
CA ASP A 82 -21.49 7.64 -4.95
C ASP A 82 -22.86 7.67 -4.24
N PRO A 83 -22.93 8.16 -2.98
CA PRO A 83 -24.17 8.16 -2.21
C PRO A 83 -25.31 8.96 -2.87
N GLU A 84 -25.00 10.11 -3.49
CA GLU A 84 -26.03 11.00 -4.04
C GLU A 84 -26.62 10.40 -5.31
N LYS A 85 -25.74 9.93 -6.21
CA LYS A 85 -26.16 9.21 -7.41
C LYS A 85 -26.93 7.93 -7.10
N MET A 86 -26.56 7.22 -6.04
CA MET A 86 -27.30 6.05 -5.58
C MET A 86 -28.72 6.43 -5.15
N LYS A 87 -28.88 7.45 -4.30
CA LYS A 87 -30.18 7.92 -3.81
C LYS A 87 -31.07 8.41 -4.96
N GLU A 88 -30.49 9.15 -5.91
CA GLU A 88 -31.17 9.60 -7.12
C GLU A 88 -31.71 8.40 -7.90
N LEU A 89 -30.89 7.39 -8.17
CA LEU A 89 -31.30 6.21 -8.93
C LEU A 89 -32.27 5.30 -8.17
N VAL A 90 -32.17 5.22 -6.85
CA VAL A 90 -33.18 4.54 -6.01
C VAL A 90 -34.54 5.21 -6.20
N THR A 91 -34.56 6.55 -6.27
CA THR A 91 -35.78 7.35 -6.47
C THR A 91 -36.33 7.21 -7.88
N ILE A 92 -35.51 7.43 -8.92
CA ILE A 92 -35.93 7.36 -10.33
C ILE A 92 -36.46 5.97 -10.70
N ASN A 93 -35.86 4.92 -10.14
CA ASN A 93 -36.24 3.55 -10.45
C ASN A 93 -37.36 3.00 -9.56
N ASN A 94 -37.94 3.82 -8.69
CA ASN A 94 -39.03 3.44 -7.79
C ASN A 94 -38.64 2.19 -6.96
N LEU A 95 -37.40 2.15 -6.47
CA LEU A 95 -36.93 1.04 -5.64
C LEU A 95 -37.41 1.23 -4.21
N TYR A 96 -37.96 0.17 -3.63
CA TYR A 96 -38.45 0.15 -2.24
C TYR A 96 -39.57 1.17 -1.97
N GLU A 97 -40.47 1.40 -2.93
CA GLU A 97 -41.62 2.32 -2.74
C GLU A 97 -42.49 1.93 -1.54
N ASP A 98 -42.67 0.62 -1.32
CA ASP A 98 -43.50 0.09 -0.26
C ASP A 98 -42.82 0.14 1.13
N ASP A 99 -41.54 0.51 1.21
CA ASP A 99 -40.76 0.58 2.46
C ASP A 99 -39.87 1.84 2.49
N SER A 100 -40.49 2.97 2.88
CA SER A 100 -39.81 4.25 3.01
C SER A 100 -38.66 4.23 4.02
N ASN A 101 -38.83 3.50 5.13
CA ASN A 101 -37.81 3.37 6.17
C ASN A 101 -36.55 2.69 5.64
N PHE A 102 -36.71 1.59 4.89
CA PHE A 102 -35.59 0.91 4.27
C PHE A 102 -34.91 1.79 3.21
N ARG A 103 -35.71 2.48 2.38
CA ARG A 103 -35.21 3.38 1.34
C ARG A 103 -34.28 4.48 1.90
N GLU A 104 -34.62 5.06 3.05
CA GLU A 104 -33.79 6.09 3.71
C GLU A 104 -32.47 5.52 4.27
N GLN A 105 -32.45 4.25 4.64
CA GLN A 105 -31.27 3.57 5.19
C GLN A 105 -30.31 3.05 4.11
N VAL A 106 -30.71 3.05 2.83
CA VAL A 106 -29.86 2.58 1.74
C VAL A 106 -28.60 3.44 1.64
N LYS A 107 -27.45 2.80 1.86
CA LYS A 107 -26.12 3.40 1.78
C LYS A 107 -25.21 2.59 0.86
N PRO A 108 -24.18 3.22 0.25
CA PRO A 108 -23.17 2.50 -0.50
C PRO A 108 -22.50 1.40 0.33
N ILE A 109 -22.18 0.29 -0.33
CA ILE A 109 -21.47 -0.83 0.28
C ILE A 109 -20.07 -0.36 0.66
N PHE A 110 -19.71 -0.49 1.94
CA PHE A 110 -18.36 -0.18 2.41
C PHE A 110 -17.62 -1.49 2.72
N PRO A 111 -16.65 -1.93 1.88
CA PRO A 111 -15.93 -3.17 2.14
C PRO A 111 -15.12 -3.08 3.44
N SER A 112 -15.35 -4.03 4.34
CA SER A 112 -14.67 -4.13 5.64
C SER A 112 -13.38 -4.93 5.52
N TRP A 113 -12.26 -4.38 6.00
CA TRP A 113 -10.96 -5.04 5.95
C TRP A 113 -10.48 -5.34 7.35
N MET A 114 -10.04 -6.57 7.56
CA MET A 114 -9.52 -6.98 8.85
C MET A 114 -8.23 -6.22 9.18
N PRO A 115 -8.16 -5.51 10.33
CA PRO A 115 -6.95 -4.86 10.80
C PRO A 115 -5.88 -5.89 11.18
N LYS A 116 -4.62 -5.62 10.86
CA LYS A 116 -3.48 -6.51 11.15
C LYS A 116 -2.69 -5.97 12.34
N ARG A 117 -3.15 -6.28 13.55
CA ARG A 117 -2.57 -5.78 14.81
C ARG A 117 -1.54 -6.70 15.46
N SER A 118 -1.10 -7.73 14.74
CA SER A 118 -0.09 -8.66 15.25
C SER A 118 1.27 -7.96 15.38
N VAL A 119 1.91 -8.14 16.53
CA VAL A 119 3.27 -7.63 16.82
C VAL A 119 4.36 -8.58 16.29
N LYS A 120 3.98 -9.55 15.46
CA LYS A 120 4.90 -10.50 14.83
C LYS A 120 5.39 -9.93 13.51
N GLY A 121 6.68 -10.07 13.26
CA GLY A 121 7.28 -9.62 12.01
C GLY A 121 8.79 -9.78 12.04
N GLN A 122 9.41 -9.43 10.91
CA GLN A 122 10.86 -9.43 10.79
C GLN A 122 11.45 -8.26 11.61
N ILE A 123 12.37 -8.58 12.53
CA ILE A 123 13.05 -7.61 13.41
C ILE A 123 13.91 -6.65 12.58
N HIS A 124 14.77 -7.20 11.72
CA HIS A 124 15.67 -6.45 10.84
C HIS A 124 15.81 -7.15 9.49
N GLU A 125 16.23 -6.42 8.46
CA GLU A 125 16.52 -6.99 7.13
C GLU A 125 17.56 -8.12 7.24
N SER A 126 17.52 -9.08 6.30
CA SER A 126 18.46 -10.21 6.28
C SER A 126 19.90 -9.81 5.97
N THR A 127 20.09 -8.69 5.28
CA THR A 127 21.43 -8.19 4.89
C THR A 127 22.14 -7.53 6.07
N LEU A 128 23.23 -8.16 6.51
CA LEU A 128 24.14 -7.60 7.50
C LEU A 128 25.14 -6.64 6.85
N ARG A 129 25.45 -5.55 7.54
CA ARG A 129 26.28 -4.45 7.04
C ARG A 129 27.33 -4.09 8.10
N SER A 130 28.49 -3.63 7.64
CA SER A 130 29.53 -3.12 8.53
C SER A 130 29.18 -1.70 8.94
N ASN A 131 29.12 -1.43 10.23
CA ASN A 131 29.02 -0.07 10.76
C ASN A 131 30.38 0.61 10.70
N LYS A 132 30.43 1.82 10.12
CA LYS A 132 31.64 2.66 10.02
C LYS A 132 31.54 3.95 10.83
N GLY A 133 30.60 4.01 11.76
CA GLY A 133 30.36 5.17 12.61
C GLY A 133 29.35 6.12 11.98
N GLU A 134 29.45 7.39 12.36
CA GLU A 134 28.53 8.43 11.92
C GLU A 134 29.21 9.37 10.94
N THR A 135 28.43 9.82 9.96
CA THR A 135 28.81 10.92 9.07
C THR A 135 28.73 12.25 9.82
N GLU A 136 29.36 13.30 9.30
CA GLU A 136 29.23 14.67 9.84
C GLU A 136 27.78 15.15 9.97
N GLU A 137 26.92 14.72 9.04
CA GLU A 137 25.48 15.03 9.04
C GLU A 137 24.69 14.28 10.14
N GLY A 138 25.28 13.33 10.86
CA GLY A 138 24.62 12.53 11.90
C GLY A 138 23.93 11.24 11.44
N TYR A 139 24.10 10.83 10.17
CA TYR A 139 23.67 9.51 9.69
C TYR A 139 24.68 8.42 10.03
N THR A 140 24.21 7.18 10.16
CA THR A 140 25.09 6.01 10.26
C THR A 140 25.63 5.64 8.89
N LEU A 141 26.95 5.47 8.79
CA LEU A 141 27.63 4.99 7.59
C LEU A 141 27.68 3.46 7.61
N ALA A 142 26.87 2.83 6.78
CA ALA A 142 26.82 1.39 6.60
C ALA A 142 27.60 0.98 5.34
N VAL A 143 28.36 -0.10 5.42
CA VAL A 143 29.14 -0.61 4.29
C VAL A 143 28.77 -2.05 3.97
N THR A 144 28.45 -2.31 2.71
CA THR A 144 28.05 -3.62 2.20
C THR A 144 28.97 -4.05 1.06
N LYS A 145 29.37 -5.32 1.02
CA LYS A 145 30.12 -5.88 -0.11
C LYS A 145 29.14 -6.22 -1.24
N THR A 146 29.19 -5.47 -2.33
CA THR A 146 28.22 -5.53 -3.43
C THR A 146 28.89 -6.04 -4.69
N LYS A 147 28.27 -7.05 -5.33
CA LYS A 147 28.70 -7.55 -6.64
C LYS A 147 28.57 -6.45 -7.70
N LEU A 148 29.43 -6.46 -8.72
CA LEU A 148 29.41 -5.45 -9.79
C LEU A 148 28.01 -5.28 -10.42
N GLU A 149 27.30 -6.40 -10.61
CA GLU A 149 25.94 -6.46 -11.13
C GLU A 149 24.87 -5.68 -10.34
N LYS A 150 25.12 -5.41 -9.06
CA LYS A 150 24.16 -4.81 -8.12
C LYS A 150 24.59 -3.43 -7.64
N ILE A 151 25.65 -2.86 -8.21
CA ILE A 151 26.12 -1.52 -7.84
C ILE A 151 25.09 -0.48 -8.30
N PRO A 152 24.69 0.46 -7.43
CA PRO A 152 23.79 1.54 -7.79
C PRO A 152 24.56 2.64 -8.51
N PHE A 153 24.74 2.48 -9.82
CA PHE A 153 25.38 3.50 -10.66
C PHE A 153 24.43 4.66 -10.96
N ASP A 154 24.97 5.87 -10.96
CA ASP A 154 24.35 7.02 -11.58
C ASP A 154 24.37 6.84 -13.12
N LYS A 155 23.20 6.93 -13.76
CA LYS A 155 23.06 6.65 -15.19
C LYS A 155 23.75 7.67 -16.10
N GLN A 156 23.95 8.90 -15.63
CA GLN A 156 24.49 9.98 -16.43
C GLN A 156 26.01 10.07 -16.28
N THR A 157 26.48 9.94 -15.05
CA THR A 157 27.90 10.15 -14.70
C THR A 157 28.68 8.85 -14.52
N GLY A 158 27.99 7.71 -14.34
CA GLY A 158 28.60 6.43 -13.95
C GLY A 158 29.15 6.42 -12.52
N HIS A 159 28.88 7.46 -11.72
CA HIS A 159 29.32 7.53 -10.33
C HIS A 159 28.64 6.45 -9.49
N PHE A 160 29.36 5.92 -8.50
CA PHE A 160 28.81 5.02 -7.50
C PHE A 160 29.52 5.21 -6.15
N PRO A 161 28.84 4.97 -5.02
CA PRO A 161 29.38 5.24 -3.69
C PRO A 161 30.29 4.11 -3.22
N MET A 162 31.48 3.99 -3.81
CA MET A 162 32.51 3.07 -3.36
C MET A 162 33.13 3.54 -2.04
N TYR A 163 33.08 2.70 -1.02
CA TYR A 163 33.68 2.98 0.28
C TYR A 163 35.19 3.18 0.14
N ARG A 164 35.69 4.32 0.64
CA ARG A 164 37.11 4.73 0.55
C ARG A 164 37.66 4.71 -0.89
N LYS A 165 36.88 5.21 -1.85
CA LYS A 165 37.28 5.30 -3.28
C LYS A 165 38.63 6.00 -3.48
N GLU A 166 38.95 7.00 -2.66
CA GLU A 166 40.20 7.79 -2.76
C GLU A 166 41.46 6.92 -2.61
N ASP A 167 41.39 5.83 -1.84
CA ASP A 167 42.52 4.93 -1.65
C ASP A 167 42.79 4.02 -2.88
N ASP A 168 41.78 3.80 -3.72
CA ASP A 168 41.85 2.89 -4.86
C ASP A 168 41.10 3.45 -6.07
N MET A 169 41.47 4.67 -6.46
CA MET A 169 40.87 5.36 -7.60
C MET A 169 41.02 4.59 -8.91
N LYS A 170 42.04 3.73 -9.04
CA LYS A 170 42.22 2.87 -10.22
C LYS A 170 41.10 1.86 -10.36
N THR A 171 40.74 1.19 -9.27
CA THR A 171 39.63 0.23 -9.27
C THR A 171 38.30 0.93 -9.49
N TYR A 172 38.10 2.09 -8.85
CA TYR A 172 36.91 2.90 -9.05
C TYR A 172 36.73 3.34 -10.51
N ASN A 173 37.77 3.90 -11.12
CA ASN A 173 37.74 4.34 -12.52
C ASN A 173 37.53 3.17 -13.48
N ALA A 174 38.21 2.04 -13.29
CA ALA A 174 38.03 0.86 -14.14
C ALA A 174 36.59 0.32 -14.15
N ILE A 175 35.92 0.32 -13.00
CA ILE A 175 34.51 -0.09 -12.91
C ILE A 175 33.60 0.95 -13.59
N ARG A 176 33.84 2.24 -13.34
CA ARG A 176 33.06 3.34 -13.91
C ARG A 176 33.17 3.39 -15.44
N GLU A 177 34.38 3.35 -15.97
CA GLU A 177 34.66 3.37 -17.40
C GLU A 177 34.00 2.17 -18.08
N ARG A 178 34.16 0.96 -17.54
CA ARG A 178 33.50 -0.24 -18.06
C ARG A 178 31.98 -0.12 -18.07
N TYR A 179 31.39 0.49 -17.04
CA TYR A 179 29.95 0.74 -17.01
C TYR A 179 29.49 1.72 -18.11
N LEU A 180 30.28 2.77 -18.35
CA LEU A 180 29.99 3.78 -19.38
C LEU A 180 30.19 3.26 -20.81
N GLU A 181 31.20 2.42 -21.05
CA GLU A 181 31.46 1.75 -22.34
C GLU A 181 30.25 0.95 -22.86
N TYR A 182 29.45 0.40 -21.95
CA TYR A 182 28.26 -0.39 -22.26
C TYR A 182 26.97 0.41 -22.08
N GLU A 183 27.03 1.74 -22.20
CA GLU A 183 25.88 2.65 -22.17
C GLU A 183 25.02 2.50 -20.89
N GLY A 184 25.66 2.16 -19.78
CA GLY A 184 25.00 1.94 -18.50
C GLY A 184 24.25 0.59 -18.37
N ASN A 185 24.49 -0.35 -19.27
CA ASN A 185 23.97 -1.71 -19.14
C ASN A 185 24.88 -2.57 -18.25
N VAL A 186 24.55 -2.63 -16.95
CA VAL A 186 25.33 -3.38 -15.95
C VAL A 186 25.54 -4.84 -16.31
N GLN A 187 24.50 -5.51 -16.85
CA GLN A 187 24.56 -6.95 -17.16
C GLN A 187 25.55 -7.22 -18.30
N LYS A 188 25.58 -6.36 -19.32
CA LYS A 188 26.55 -6.47 -20.42
C LYS A 188 27.96 -6.04 -20.00
N ALA A 189 28.06 -4.96 -19.22
CA ALA A 189 29.33 -4.38 -18.79
C ALA A 189 30.21 -5.36 -18.00
N PHE A 190 29.58 -6.19 -17.17
CA PHE A 190 30.26 -7.12 -16.26
C PHE A 190 29.98 -8.59 -16.56
N ALA A 191 29.53 -8.91 -17.78
CA ALA A 191 29.44 -10.29 -18.26
C ALA A 191 30.84 -10.91 -18.36
N GLU A 192 31.78 -10.16 -18.91
CA GLU A 192 33.19 -10.52 -18.93
C GLU A 192 33.90 -10.09 -17.63
N PRO A 193 34.83 -10.91 -17.10
CA PRO A 193 35.55 -10.57 -15.88
C PRO A 193 36.34 -9.26 -15.99
N LEU A 194 36.12 -8.36 -15.04
CA LEU A 194 36.90 -7.12 -14.89
C LEU A 194 38.12 -7.38 -14.00
N TYR A 195 39.30 -6.94 -14.43
CA TYR A 195 40.56 -7.08 -13.70
C TYR A 195 41.03 -5.74 -13.16
N LYS A 196 41.72 -5.76 -12.01
CA LYS A 196 42.31 -4.54 -11.44
C LYS A 196 43.44 -4.03 -12.36
N PRO A 197 43.50 -2.72 -12.68
CA PRO A 197 44.61 -2.15 -13.44
C PRO A 197 45.95 -2.43 -12.75
N SER A 198 46.81 -3.21 -13.41
CA SER A 198 48.09 -3.69 -12.90
C SER A 198 49.16 -3.57 -13.97
N LYS A 199 50.42 -3.34 -13.56
CA LYS A 199 51.57 -3.35 -14.47
C LYS A 199 51.80 -4.73 -15.08
N ASN A 200 51.45 -5.80 -14.37
CA ASN A 200 51.52 -7.18 -14.87
C ASN A 200 50.11 -7.72 -15.07
N ILE A 201 49.67 -7.73 -16.33
CA ILE A 201 48.31 -8.09 -16.75
C ILE A 201 48.01 -9.57 -16.44
N SER A 202 48.99 -10.46 -16.59
CA SER A 202 48.82 -11.91 -16.39
C SER A 202 48.51 -12.31 -14.95
N LYS A 203 48.89 -11.48 -13.96
CA LYS A 203 48.64 -11.71 -12.52
C LYS A 203 47.63 -10.74 -11.92
N ALA A 204 46.89 -10.00 -12.75
CA ALA A 204 45.94 -9.01 -12.25
C ALA A 204 44.78 -9.70 -11.50
N PRO A 205 44.42 -9.25 -10.28
CA PRO A 205 43.31 -9.84 -9.55
C PRO A 205 41.95 -9.43 -10.17
N ILE A 206 41.00 -10.35 -10.18
CA ILE A 206 39.63 -10.13 -10.66
C ILE A 206 38.83 -9.30 -9.65
N ILE A 207 38.16 -8.27 -10.13
CA ILE A 207 37.21 -7.49 -9.37
C ILE A 207 35.83 -8.15 -9.49
N ARG A 208 35.38 -8.84 -8.46
CA ARG A 208 34.02 -9.45 -8.42
C ARG A 208 32.99 -8.58 -7.71
N SER A 209 33.46 -7.74 -6.80
CA SER A 209 32.63 -6.96 -5.90
C SER A 209 33.46 -5.86 -5.26
N VAL A 210 32.82 -4.76 -4.90
CA VAL A 210 33.42 -3.68 -4.12
C VAL A 210 32.57 -3.37 -2.90
N LYS A 211 33.14 -2.67 -1.93
CA LYS A 211 32.41 -2.18 -0.78
C LYS A 211 31.67 -0.92 -1.17
N ILE A 212 30.36 -0.92 -1.02
CA ILE A 212 29.48 0.21 -1.25
C ILE A 212 29.07 0.80 0.09
N GLU A 213 29.14 2.13 0.19
CA GLU A 213 28.70 2.87 1.36
C GLU A 213 27.27 3.40 1.19
N GLU A 214 26.50 3.34 2.26
CA GLU A 214 25.14 3.84 2.35
C GLU A 214 24.97 4.62 3.65
N LYS A 215 24.27 5.74 3.59
CA LYS A 215 23.87 6.50 4.78
C LYS A 215 22.50 6.02 5.24
N LYS A 216 22.34 5.73 6.54
CA LYS A 216 21.06 5.34 7.12
C LYS A 216 20.75 6.09 8.41
N SER A 217 19.48 6.45 8.56
CA SER A 217 18.97 7.17 9.75
C SER A 217 18.73 6.23 10.95
N LEU A 218 18.22 5.02 10.69
CA LEU A 218 17.84 4.03 11.70
C LEU A 218 18.37 2.65 11.33
N TYR A 219 18.86 1.91 12.32
CA TYR A 219 19.38 0.56 12.17
C TYR A 219 19.15 -0.25 13.46
N VAL A 220 19.44 -1.54 13.39
CA VAL A 220 19.40 -2.51 14.48
C VAL A 220 20.79 -3.13 14.62
N SER A 221 21.39 -3.06 15.81
CA SER A 221 22.62 -3.81 16.12
C SER A 221 22.29 -5.30 16.27
N VAL A 222 23.03 -6.16 15.59
CA VAL A 222 22.75 -7.62 15.54
C VAL A 222 23.64 -8.43 16.48
N LYS A 223 24.77 -7.86 16.93
CA LYS A 223 25.72 -8.48 17.86
C LYS A 223 25.96 -7.55 19.04
N GLU A 224 26.56 -8.06 20.11
CA GLU A 224 27.04 -7.26 21.24
C GLU A 224 28.06 -6.19 20.81
N SER A 225 28.76 -6.40 19.69
CA SER A 225 29.59 -5.37 19.07
C SER A 225 28.81 -4.54 18.05
N ASP A 226 28.85 -3.21 18.18
CA ASP A 226 28.25 -2.25 17.24
C ASP A 226 28.87 -2.23 15.82
N LYS A 227 29.81 -3.14 15.54
CA LYS A 227 30.48 -3.26 14.23
C LYS A 227 29.58 -3.84 13.15
N THR A 228 28.52 -4.57 13.51
CA THR A 228 27.59 -5.23 12.56
C THR A 228 26.17 -4.78 12.82
N ILE A 229 25.56 -4.19 11.80
CA ILE A 229 24.22 -3.63 11.85
C ILE A 229 23.36 -4.21 10.73
N ALA A 230 22.05 -4.19 10.93
CA ALA A 230 21.05 -4.44 9.90
C ALA A 230 20.05 -3.29 9.88
N TYR A 231 19.37 -3.06 8.76
CA TYR A 231 18.32 -2.05 8.73
C TYR A 231 17.04 -2.59 9.36
N ASN A 232 16.23 -1.69 9.92
CA ASN A 232 14.90 -2.04 10.40
C ASN A 232 14.04 -2.61 9.28
N ALA A 233 13.29 -3.68 9.57
CA ALA A 233 12.42 -4.32 8.59
C ALA A 233 10.95 -3.96 8.80
N SER A 234 10.32 -4.49 9.85
CA SER A 234 8.88 -4.34 10.05
C SER A 234 8.55 -3.26 11.07
N ILE A 235 7.70 -2.30 10.67
CA ILE A 235 7.00 -1.40 11.61
C ILE A 235 5.78 -2.16 12.14
N ALA A 236 5.74 -2.39 13.45
CA ALA A 236 4.63 -3.08 14.09
C ALA A 236 3.39 -2.18 14.16
N ARG A 237 3.60 -0.89 14.47
CA ARG A 237 2.57 0.14 14.51
C ARG A 237 3.18 1.53 14.39
N THR A 238 2.33 2.52 14.11
CA THR A 238 2.70 3.94 14.13
C THR A 238 1.82 4.69 15.11
N ASP A 239 2.42 5.25 16.15
CA ASP A 239 1.69 6.09 17.11
C ASP A 239 1.51 7.50 16.54
N VAL A 240 0.29 8.02 16.63
CA VAL A 240 -0.07 9.35 16.14
C VAL A 240 -0.25 10.29 17.32
N TYR A 241 0.44 11.41 17.24
CA TYR A 241 0.36 12.51 18.19
C TYR A 241 -0.14 13.77 17.50
N GLN A 242 -0.71 14.68 18.28
CA GLN A 242 -1.09 16.00 17.81
C GLN A 242 -0.56 17.04 18.77
N ASP A 243 0.10 18.06 18.22
CA ASP A 243 0.57 19.20 19.02
C ASP A 243 -0.63 20.03 19.49
N VAL A 244 -0.65 20.38 20.78
CA VAL A 244 -1.79 21.04 21.43
C VAL A 244 -2.01 22.45 20.87
N ASN A 245 -0.96 23.15 20.47
CA ASN A 245 -1.01 24.55 20.06
C ASN A 245 -1.25 24.70 18.55
N THR A 246 -0.41 24.04 17.75
CA THR A 246 -0.41 24.12 16.28
C THR A 246 -1.40 23.16 15.63
N LYS A 247 -1.93 22.18 16.38
CA LYS A 247 -2.80 21.11 15.88
C LYS A 247 -2.19 20.23 14.80
N LYS A 248 -0.88 20.30 14.57
CA LYS A 248 -0.16 19.46 13.60
C LYS A 248 -0.04 18.03 14.09
N TYR A 249 -0.09 17.07 13.17
CA TYR A 249 0.08 15.66 13.46
C TYR A 249 1.54 15.22 13.37
N TYR A 250 1.93 14.29 14.24
CA TYR A 250 3.26 13.73 14.34
C TYR A 250 3.18 12.21 14.36
N LEU A 251 4.13 11.55 13.69
CA LEU A 251 4.19 10.10 13.58
C LEU A 251 5.41 9.57 14.30
N LEU A 252 5.18 8.55 15.12
CA LEU A 252 6.21 7.85 15.86
C LEU A 252 6.14 6.36 15.48
N PRO A 253 7.01 5.90 14.55
CA PRO A 253 7.03 4.49 14.15
C PRO A 253 7.59 3.64 15.28
N VAL A 254 6.93 2.51 15.55
CA VAL A 254 7.39 1.49 16.50
C VAL A 254 7.69 0.22 15.72
N TYR A 255 8.97 -0.14 15.65
CA TYR A 255 9.45 -1.32 14.95
C TYR A 255 9.28 -2.57 15.82
N VAL A 256 9.24 -3.73 15.15
CA VAL A 256 9.25 -5.02 15.86
C VAL A 256 10.53 -5.17 16.69
N ALA A 257 11.64 -4.58 16.24
CA ALA A 257 12.90 -4.52 16.99
C ALA A 257 12.75 -3.77 18.33
N ASP A 258 12.09 -2.61 18.33
CA ASP A 258 11.88 -1.80 19.54
C ASP A 258 11.15 -2.60 20.63
N ILE A 259 10.15 -3.38 20.21
CA ILE A 259 9.33 -4.19 21.10
C ILE A 259 10.10 -5.40 21.63
N LYS A 260 10.92 -6.03 20.78
CA LYS A 260 11.68 -7.24 21.14
C LYS A 260 12.91 -6.97 21.98
N GLN A 261 13.58 -5.84 21.77
CA GLN A 261 14.77 -5.48 22.53
C GLN A 261 14.44 -4.96 23.94
N GLY A 262 13.14 -4.75 24.25
CA GLY A 262 12.70 -4.30 25.57
C GLY A 262 13.25 -2.94 25.98
N GLY A 263 13.75 -2.16 25.00
CA GLY A 263 14.40 -0.87 25.23
C GLY A 263 13.41 0.25 25.53
N ASN A 264 13.92 1.48 25.63
CA ASN A 264 13.07 2.65 25.80
C ASN A 264 12.11 2.81 24.61
N ARG A 265 10.85 3.11 24.91
CA ARG A 265 9.84 3.42 23.89
C ARG A 265 10.39 4.51 22.96
N PRO A 266 10.29 4.35 21.63
CA PRO A 266 10.71 5.40 20.73
C PRO A 266 10.04 6.71 21.13
N ASN A 267 10.81 7.80 21.14
CA ASN A 267 10.37 9.10 21.67
C ASN A 267 10.65 10.24 20.68
N ARG A 268 10.89 9.92 19.40
CA ARG A 268 11.17 10.89 18.35
C ARG A 268 10.19 10.74 17.20
N PHE A 269 9.71 11.87 16.69
CA PHE A 269 8.81 11.93 15.57
C PHE A 269 9.58 11.99 14.25
N ILE A 270 9.05 11.29 13.24
CA ILE A 270 9.61 11.34 11.89
C ILE A 270 9.77 12.80 11.46
N THR A 271 11.00 13.18 11.14
CA THR A 271 11.33 14.50 10.61
C THR A 271 11.94 14.30 9.23
N ALA A 272 11.27 14.84 8.22
CA ALA A 272 11.55 14.52 6.83
C ALA A 272 13.00 14.84 6.46
N LEU A 273 13.66 13.88 5.78
CA LEU A 273 15.02 14.01 5.23
C LEU A 273 16.09 14.39 6.27
N LYS A 274 15.88 14.00 7.53
CA LYS A 274 16.83 14.20 8.63
C LYS A 274 17.27 12.88 9.26
N PRO A 275 18.49 12.82 9.80
CA PRO A 275 18.94 11.69 10.62
C PRO A 275 18.11 11.61 11.91
N TYR A 276 18.06 10.42 12.52
CA TYR A 276 17.23 10.16 13.69
C TYR A 276 17.56 11.07 14.89
N LYS A 277 18.83 11.44 15.08
CA LYS A 277 19.23 12.37 16.16
C LYS A 277 18.60 13.76 16.02
N SER A 278 18.33 14.18 14.78
CA SER A 278 17.72 15.47 14.45
C SER A 278 16.20 15.39 14.32
N TRP A 279 15.60 14.24 14.65
CA TRP A 279 14.16 14.10 14.75
C TRP A 279 13.64 14.81 16.00
N ILE A 280 12.48 15.45 15.85
CA ILE A 280 11.79 16.16 16.92
C ILE A 280 11.52 15.18 18.06
N GLN A 281 12.05 15.47 19.24
CA GLN A 281 11.80 14.69 20.43
C GLN A 281 10.41 15.01 20.98
N LYS A 282 9.70 13.98 21.44
CA LYS A 282 8.40 14.11 22.09
C LYS A 282 8.54 14.84 23.43
N ASP A 283 7.63 15.77 23.67
CA ASP A 283 7.46 16.50 24.92
C ASP A 283 5.96 16.52 25.34
N ASP A 284 5.64 17.31 26.37
CA ASP A 284 4.30 17.43 26.94
C ASP A 284 3.30 18.17 26.05
N GLN A 285 3.76 18.91 25.03
CA GLN A 285 2.88 19.59 24.06
C GLN A 285 2.33 18.62 23.01
N HIS A 286 2.85 17.40 22.95
CA HIS A 286 2.41 16.38 22.01
C HIS A 286 1.42 15.41 22.66
N GLN A 287 0.13 15.61 22.39
CA GLN A 287 -0.92 14.76 22.91
C GLN A 287 -1.09 13.48 22.06
N TYR A 288 -1.09 12.32 22.70
CA TYR A 288 -1.39 11.05 22.03
C TYR A 288 -2.83 11.04 21.49
N ARG A 289 -3.02 10.52 20.28
CA ARG A 289 -4.34 10.40 19.65
C ARG A 289 -4.77 8.95 19.52
N PHE A 290 -3.99 8.14 18.82
CA PHE A 290 -4.26 6.74 18.53
C PHE A 290 -3.02 6.05 17.95
N SER A 291 -3.06 4.73 17.83
CA SER A 291 -2.04 3.95 17.13
C SER A 291 -2.60 3.36 15.85
N LEU A 292 -1.79 3.34 14.79
CA LEU A 292 -2.15 2.78 13.50
C LEU A 292 -1.43 1.47 13.26
N PHE A 293 -2.21 0.45 12.94
CA PHE A 293 -1.76 -0.83 12.43
C PHE A 293 -2.17 -0.97 10.96
N PRO A 294 -1.48 -1.79 10.16
CA PRO A 294 -1.90 -2.04 8.79
C PRO A 294 -3.38 -2.47 8.72
N ASN A 295 -4.10 -1.91 7.76
CA ASN A 295 -5.54 -2.01 7.56
C ASN A 295 -6.43 -1.35 8.64
N ASP A 296 -5.90 -0.56 9.58
CA ASP A 296 -6.77 0.31 10.36
C ASP A 296 -7.42 1.37 9.44
N LEU A 297 -8.69 1.68 9.71
CA LEU A 297 -9.46 2.65 8.93
C LEU A 297 -9.20 4.06 9.45
N VAL A 298 -8.95 4.99 8.53
CA VAL A 298 -8.73 6.40 8.84
C VAL A 298 -9.58 7.29 7.94
N TYR A 299 -10.03 8.41 8.50
CA TYR A 299 -10.58 9.52 7.74
C TYR A 299 -9.53 10.62 7.62
N LEU A 300 -9.25 11.02 6.38
CA LEU A 300 -8.25 12.02 6.07
C LEU A 300 -8.89 13.21 5.36
N GLN A 301 -8.41 14.41 5.66
CA GLN A 301 -8.70 15.63 4.90
C GLN A 301 -7.42 16.41 4.64
N LEU A 302 -7.14 16.66 3.36
CA LEU A 302 -6.03 17.45 2.86
C LEU A 302 -6.39 18.94 2.81
N LYS A 303 -5.39 19.81 2.96
CA LYS A 303 -5.54 21.26 2.72
C LYS A 303 -5.93 21.58 1.28
N LYS A 304 -5.37 20.85 0.31
CA LYS A 304 -5.62 20.99 -1.12
C LYS A 304 -5.88 19.61 -1.73
N SER A 305 -6.73 19.56 -2.75
CA SER A 305 -6.97 18.33 -3.50
C SER A 305 -5.68 17.79 -4.10
N LYS A 306 -5.57 16.47 -4.14
CA LYS A 306 -4.43 15.77 -4.70
C LYS A 306 -4.87 14.91 -5.88
N LYS A 307 -4.08 14.95 -6.95
CA LYS A 307 -4.24 14.08 -8.12
C LYS A 307 -3.48 12.77 -7.91
N THR A 308 -4.15 11.65 -8.11
CA THR A 308 -3.56 10.31 -7.98
C THR A 308 -3.77 9.53 -9.26
N LYS A 309 -2.67 8.97 -9.79
CA LYS A 309 -2.74 8.10 -10.98
C LYS A 309 -3.26 6.73 -10.56
N ILE A 310 -4.23 6.23 -11.31
CA ILE A 310 -4.81 4.89 -11.14
C ILE A 310 -4.51 4.05 -12.39
N ALA A 311 -4.94 2.79 -12.39
CA ALA A 311 -4.79 1.91 -13.54
C ALA A 311 -5.38 2.52 -14.83
N LYS A 312 -4.94 2.02 -15.99
CA LYS A 312 -5.44 2.43 -17.31
C LYS A 312 -5.23 3.94 -17.61
N ASN A 313 -4.14 4.54 -17.10
CA ASN A 313 -3.77 5.96 -17.27
C ASN A 313 -4.83 6.98 -16.80
N LYS A 314 -5.79 6.57 -15.98
CA LYS A 314 -6.78 7.48 -15.39
C LYS A 314 -6.18 8.21 -14.19
N THR A 315 -6.82 9.32 -13.82
CA THR A 315 -6.49 10.05 -12.60
C THR A 315 -7.73 10.27 -11.77
N VAL A 316 -7.58 10.25 -10.46
CA VAL A 316 -8.61 10.60 -9.49
C VAL A 316 -8.12 11.76 -8.65
N ASP A 317 -8.98 12.76 -8.49
CA ASP A 317 -8.74 13.90 -7.61
C ASP A 317 -9.46 13.65 -6.30
N TRP A 318 -8.75 13.74 -5.18
CA TRP A 318 -9.34 13.56 -3.85
C TRP A 318 -8.79 14.59 -2.87
N GLN A 319 -9.65 15.07 -1.99
CA GLN A 319 -9.27 15.99 -0.90
C GLN A 319 -9.57 15.38 0.47
N LYS A 320 -10.63 14.58 0.58
CA LYS A 320 -11.04 13.95 1.82
C LYS A 320 -11.64 12.58 1.56
N GLY A 321 -11.60 11.71 2.55
CA GLY A 321 -12.22 10.39 2.45
C GLY A 321 -11.77 9.42 3.52
N TYR A 322 -12.42 8.26 3.49
CA TYR A 322 -12.07 7.10 4.29
C TYR A 322 -11.11 6.18 3.53
N PHE A 323 -10.05 5.76 4.20
CA PHE A 323 -8.97 4.95 3.66
C PHE A 323 -8.46 3.93 4.67
N TYR A 324 -7.98 2.80 4.18
CA TYR A 324 -7.23 1.85 4.99
C TYR A 324 -5.75 2.21 4.98
N PHE A 325 -5.16 2.34 6.17
CA PHE A 325 -3.74 2.58 6.35
C PHE A 325 -2.92 1.36 5.94
N LYS A 326 -1.78 1.55 5.27
CA LYS A 326 -0.89 0.47 4.82
C LYS A 326 0.51 0.52 5.41
N GLY A 327 0.99 1.70 5.75
CA GLY A 327 2.32 1.88 6.31
C GLY A 327 2.72 3.33 6.36
N VAL A 328 3.85 3.60 7.01
CA VAL A 328 4.46 4.92 7.09
C VAL A 328 5.81 4.88 6.42
N ASP A 329 6.15 5.95 5.71
CA ASP A 329 7.50 6.20 5.23
C ASP A 329 8.26 7.01 6.28
N SER A 330 9.27 6.39 6.88
CA SER A 330 10.08 6.97 7.94
C SER A 330 11.04 8.07 7.47
N ALA A 331 11.28 8.22 6.17
CA ALA A 331 12.13 9.27 5.63
C ALA A 331 11.36 10.58 5.40
N THR A 332 10.05 10.53 5.26
CA THR A 332 9.21 11.69 4.86
C THR A 332 8.04 11.98 5.80
N GLY A 333 7.63 11.01 6.62
CA GLY A 333 6.43 11.11 7.47
C GLY A 333 5.13 11.01 6.68
N ALA A 334 5.19 10.54 5.44
CA ALA A 334 4.01 10.24 4.63
C ALA A 334 3.42 8.87 5.00
N ILE A 335 2.11 8.69 4.80
CA ILE A 335 1.44 7.41 5.00
C ILE A 335 0.95 6.85 3.67
N SER A 336 1.06 5.54 3.50
CA SER A 336 0.48 4.80 2.40
C SER A 336 -0.95 4.41 2.75
N ILE A 337 -1.87 4.62 1.83
CA ILE A 337 -3.31 4.43 2.01
C ILE A 337 -3.92 3.73 0.80
N ILE A 338 -5.06 3.10 1.01
CA ILE A 338 -5.87 2.51 -0.06
C ILE A 338 -7.35 2.81 0.17
N LYS A 339 -8.08 3.08 -0.90
CA LYS A 339 -9.54 3.26 -0.83
C LYS A 339 -10.22 1.93 -0.47
N ASN A 340 -11.34 2.00 0.26
CA ASN A 340 -12.06 0.85 0.79
C ASN A 340 -12.49 -0.18 -0.28
N ASP A 341 -12.76 0.27 -1.49
CA ASP A 341 -13.18 -0.55 -2.63
C ASP A 341 -12.01 -1.02 -3.53
N HIS A 342 -10.76 -0.75 -3.13
CA HIS A 342 -9.54 -0.93 -3.93
C HIS A 342 -9.47 -0.09 -5.22
N SER A 343 -10.34 0.90 -5.41
CA SER A 343 -10.34 1.73 -6.62
C SER A 343 -9.03 2.50 -6.84
N PHE A 344 -8.34 2.86 -5.76
CA PHE A 344 -7.00 3.42 -5.85
C PHE A 344 -6.18 3.28 -4.58
N ASN A 345 -4.86 3.37 -4.76
CA ASN A 345 -3.85 3.42 -3.72
C ASN A 345 -3.12 4.75 -3.84
N ASP A 346 -2.74 5.33 -2.71
CA ASP A 346 -1.98 6.56 -2.73
C ASP A 346 -1.02 6.64 -1.55
N ARG A 347 -0.08 7.58 -1.63
CA ARG A 347 0.78 7.99 -0.53
C ARG A 347 0.53 9.46 -0.24
N THR A 348 0.22 9.81 0.99
CA THR A 348 -0.03 11.21 1.36
C THR A 348 1.24 12.06 1.23
N GLY A 349 1.12 13.38 1.39
CA GLY A 349 2.25 14.18 1.87
C GLY A 349 2.60 13.84 3.31
N GLY A 350 3.57 14.55 3.90
CA GLY A 350 3.83 14.44 5.35
C GLY A 350 2.57 14.77 6.16
N VAL A 351 2.25 14.01 7.20
CA VAL A 351 0.96 14.15 7.92
C VAL A 351 0.75 15.51 8.59
N GLN A 352 1.81 16.28 8.80
CA GLN A 352 1.72 17.65 9.32
C GLN A 352 0.91 18.59 8.41
N SER A 353 0.72 18.25 7.12
CA SER A 353 -0.12 19.02 6.21
C SER A 353 -1.60 18.66 6.25
N LEU A 354 -2.00 17.61 6.97
CA LEU A 354 -3.39 17.18 7.07
C LEU A 354 -4.21 18.16 7.93
N LEU A 355 -5.44 18.43 7.51
CA LEU A 355 -6.43 19.16 8.32
C LEU A 355 -7.10 18.22 9.32
N VAL A 356 -7.50 17.04 8.85
CA VAL A 356 -8.16 16.01 9.67
C VAL A 356 -7.43 14.70 9.50
N PHE A 357 -7.16 14.05 10.63
CA PHE A 357 -6.62 12.71 10.70
C PHE A 357 -7.25 11.96 11.87
N ASP A 358 -8.34 11.25 11.57
CA ASP A 358 -9.14 10.54 12.56
C ASP A 358 -9.09 9.03 12.31
N LYS A 359 -9.02 8.24 13.37
CA LYS A 359 -9.12 6.78 13.31
C LYS A 359 -10.58 6.33 13.45
N TYR A 360 -10.95 5.30 12.72
CA TYR A 360 -12.27 4.67 12.77
C TYR A 360 -12.11 3.16 12.99
N ASN A 361 -13.07 2.58 13.70
CA ASN A 361 -13.33 1.15 13.69
C ASN A 361 -14.39 0.85 12.64
N ILE A 362 -14.34 -0.36 12.09
CA ILE A 362 -15.33 -0.85 11.15
C ILE A 362 -15.81 -2.23 11.56
N THR A 363 -17.13 -2.44 11.52
CA THR A 363 -17.72 -3.76 11.79
C THR A 363 -17.53 -4.70 10.58
N PRO A 364 -17.68 -6.02 10.73
CA PRO A 364 -17.59 -6.96 9.60
C PRO A 364 -18.57 -6.66 8.45
N ILE A 365 -19.71 -6.01 8.75
CA ILE A 365 -20.73 -5.60 7.77
C ILE A 365 -20.57 -4.17 7.24
N GLY A 366 -19.53 -3.45 7.69
CA GLY A 366 -19.13 -2.16 7.11
C GLY A 366 -19.63 -0.92 7.86
N ASP A 367 -20.12 -1.05 9.09
CA ASP A 367 -20.53 0.11 9.88
C ASP A 367 -19.33 0.82 10.50
N LEU A 368 -19.31 2.15 10.36
CA LEU A 368 -18.20 3.00 10.75
C LEU A 368 -18.43 3.59 12.14
N GLN A 369 -17.43 3.49 13.01
CA GLN A 369 -17.45 4.10 14.34
C GLN A 369 -16.16 4.91 14.57
N LYS A 370 -16.30 6.21 14.85
CA LYS A 370 -15.14 7.07 15.13
C LYS A 370 -14.48 6.68 16.45
N VAL A 371 -13.17 6.50 16.45
CA VAL A 371 -12.39 6.29 17.66
C VAL A 371 -12.19 7.64 18.34
N GLN A 372 -12.81 7.85 19.50
CA GLN A 372 -12.75 9.11 20.25
C GLN A 372 -11.48 9.23 21.08
N LYS A 373 -11.12 8.15 21.77
CA LYS A 373 -9.92 8.04 22.60
C LYS A 373 -9.38 6.61 22.49
N GLU A 374 -8.06 6.50 22.51
CA GLU A 374 -7.34 5.24 22.63
C GLU A 374 -6.29 5.41 23.73
N LEU A 375 -6.06 4.36 24.51
CA LEU A 375 -4.93 4.35 25.43
C LEU A 375 -3.67 3.98 24.65
N ALA A 376 -2.58 4.66 24.95
CA ALA A 376 -1.31 4.38 24.32
C ALA A 376 -0.90 2.93 24.61
N TYR A 377 -0.64 2.15 23.56
CA TYR A 377 -0.15 0.78 23.71
C TYR A 377 1.18 0.78 24.49
N GLY A 378 1.34 -0.21 25.37
CA GLY A 378 2.65 -0.61 25.90
C GLY A 378 3.56 -1.12 24.80
N LEU A 379 4.86 -1.30 25.07
CA LEU A 379 5.78 -1.89 24.10
C LEU A 379 5.34 -3.31 23.73
#